data_AF-A0A940WSJ4-F1
#
_entry.id   AF-A0A940WSJ4-F1
#
_cell.length_a   1.000
_cell.length_b   1.000
_cell.length_c   1.000
_cell.angle_alpha   90.00
_cell.angle_beta   90.00
_cell.angle_gamma   90.00
#
_symmetry.space_group_name_H-M   'P 1'
#
loop_
_entity.id
_entity.type
_entity.pdbx_description
1 polymer ?
#
loop_
_entity_poly.entity_id
_entity_poly.type
_entity_poly.pdbx_seq_one_letter_code
_entity_poly.pdbx_strand_id
1 'polypeptide(L)' 'MKRFLFEYTILSTGAKRTFSIAEKSEELARQVIQERIADIEFTELEDIQVEGLIKTLDLKDTYYECEGCT' A
#
# COMPACT_ATOMS: atom_id res chain seq x y z
N MET A 1 10.44 9.86 4.50
CA MET A 1 9.18 9.06 4.51
C MET A 1 9.53 7.62 4.18
N LYS A 2 8.70 6.66 4.53
CA LYS A 2 8.90 5.24 4.19
C LYS A 2 7.69 4.75 3.40
N ARG A 3 7.93 3.87 2.44
CA ARG A 3 6.89 3.21 1.66
C ARG A 3 6.65 1.82 2.23
N PHE A 4 5.45 1.59 2.71
CA PHE A 4 5.00 0.35 3.34
C PHE A 4 4.12 -0.39 2.35
N LEU A 5 4.51 -1.61 1.97
CA LEU A 5 3.76 -2.50 1.09
C LEU A 5 2.99 -3.51 1.95
N PHE A 6 1.67 -3.48 1.86
CA PHE A 6 0.77 -4.40 2.56
C PHE A 6 0.15 -5.40 1.61
N GLU A 7 -0.10 -6.60 2.11
CA GLU A 7 -1.02 -7.56 1.50
C GLU A 7 -2.44 -7.33 2.01
N TYR A 8 -3.42 -7.42 1.12
CA TYR A 8 -4.83 -7.39 1.48
C TYR A 8 -5.64 -8.37 0.64
N THR A 9 -6.79 -8.76 1.19
CA THR A 9 -7.80 -9.58 0.53
C THR A 9 -9.10 -8.80 0.45
N ILE A 10 -9.74 -8.82 -0.72
CA ILE A 10 -11.11 -8.33 -0.91
C ILE A 10 -12.05 -9.50 -0.60
N LEU A 11 -12.77 -9.45 0.51
CA LEU A 11 -13.56 -10.57 1.04
C LEU A 11 -14.65 -11.02 0.05
N SER A 12 -15.34 -10.09 -0.60
CA SER A 12 -16.41 -10.37 -1.55
C SER A 12 -15.96 -11.15 -2.78
N THR A 13 -14.70 -10.98 -3.20
CA THR A 13 -14.16 -11.64 -4.41
C THR A 13 -13.15 -12.73 -4.09
N GLY A 14 -12.63 -12.77 -2.85
CA GLY A 14 -11.49 -13.58 -2.45
C GLY A 14 -10.17 -13.17 -3.12
N ALA A 15 -10.13 -12.02 -3.81
CA ALA A 15 -8.94 -11.58 -4.51
C ALA A 15 -7.87 -11.09 -3.53
N LYS A 16 -6.69 -11.70 -3.59
CA LYS A 16 -5.49 -11.25 -2.86
C LYS A 16 -4.68 -10.29 -3.71
N ARG A 17 -4.29 -9.15 -3.15
CA ARG A 17 -3.55 -8.09 -3.83
C ARG A 17 -2.57 -7.42 -2.86
N THR A 18 -1.74 -6.54 -3.41
CA THR A 18 -0.78 -5.77 -2.62
C THR A 18 -0.92 -4.30 -2.92
N PHE A 19 -0.90 -3.47 -1.89
CA PHE A 19 -0.96 -2.03 -2.03
C PHE A 19 0.08 -1.37 -1.14
N SER A 20 0.68 -0.28 -1.62
CA SER A 20 1.75 0.40 -0.90
C SER A 20 1.45 1.86 -0.66
N ILE A 21 1.74 2.33 0.55
CA ILE A 21 1.54 3.72 0.96
C ILE A 21 2.81 4.34 1.51
N ALA A 22 3.02 5.62 1.23
CA ALA A 22 4.13 6.39 1.77
C ALA A 22 3.69 7.10 3.05
N GLU A 23 4.31 6.75 4.18
CA GLU A 23 3.98 7.32 5.49
C GLU A 23 5.22 7.53 6.38
N LYS A 24 5.04 8.22 7.50
CA LYS A 24 6.14 8.50 8.45
C LYS A 24 6.52 7.27 9.29
N SER A 25 5.53 6.45 9.66
CA SER A 25 5.71 5.23 10.45
C SER A 25 4.74 4.14 10.00
N GLU A 26 5.02 2.89 10.40
CA GLU A 26 4.13 1.76 10.09
C GLU A 26 2.77 1.91 10.78
N GLU A 27 2.73 2.45 12.00
CA GLU A 27 1.48 2.66 12.74
C GLU A 27 0.54 3.61 11.99
N LEU A 28 1.07 4.72 11.48
CA LEU A 28 0.30 5.65 10.66
C LEU A 28 -0.14 4.99 9.36
N ALA A 29 0.75 4.24 8.71
CA ALA A 29 0.42 3.50 7.49
C ALA A 29 -0.75 2.53 7.71
N ARG A 30 -0.75 1.79 8.83
CA ARG A 30 -1.82 0.85 9.19
C ARG A 30 -3.15 1.54 9.48
N GLN A 31 -3.14 2.76 9.99
CA GLN A 31 -4.37 3.53 10.25
C GLN A 31 -5.06 3.94 8.95
N VAL A 32 -4.31 4.30 7.92
CA VAL A 32 -4.87 4.87 6.68
C VAL A 32 -4.96 3.87 5.52
N ILE A 33 -4.23 2.75 5.57
CA ILE A 33 -4.12 1.82 4.43
C ILE A 33 -5.47 1.22 4.03
N GLN A 34 -6.32 0.86 5.00
CA GLN A 34 -7.61 0.24 4.74
C GLN A 34 -8.54 1.19 3.98
N GLU A 35 -8.63 2.45 4.41
CA GLU A 35 -9.40 3.50 3.73
C GLU A 35 -8.91 3.75 2.31
N ARG A 36 -7.60 3.76 2.12
CA ARG A 36 -6.98 3.97 0.80
C ARG A 36 -7.23 2.82 -0.15
N ILE A 37 -7.21 1.58 0.35
CA ILE A 37 -7.51 0.40 -0.46
C ILE A 37 -8.99 0.40 -0.85
N ALA A 38 -9.90 0.67 0.10
CA ALA A 38 -11.33 0.73 -0.16
C ALA A 38 -11.69 1.76 -1.25
N ASP A 39 -11.10 2.96 -1.18
CA ASP A 39 -11.27 4.01 -2.19
C ASP A 39 -10.80 3.58 -3.60
N ILE A 40 -9.63 2.95 -3.70
CA ILE A 40 -9.05 2.51 -4.98
C ILE A 40 -9.78 1.31 -5.58
N GLU A 41 -10.22 0.38 -4.72
CA GLU A 41 -10.93 -0.83 -5.13
C GLU A 41 -12.44 -0.60 -5.31
N PHE A 42 -12.93 0.61 -5.01
CA PHE A 42 -14.36 0.96 -5.02
C PHE A 42 -15.20 -0.04 -4.22
N THR A 43 -14.72 -0.38 -3.02
CA THR A 43 -15.41 -1.28 -2.09
C THR A 43 -15.49 -0.68 -0.69
N GLU A 44 -16.26 -1.32 0.18
CA GLU A 44 -16.44 -0.91 1.57
C GLU A 44 -15.23 -1.32 2.43
N LEU A 45 -14.99 -0.59 3.52
CA LEU A 45 -13.89 -0.86 4.45
C LEU A 45 -13.96 -2.28 5.03
N GLU A 46 -15.17 -2.73 5.34
CA GLU A 46 -15.46 -4.05 5.92
C GLU A 46 -15.15 -5.19 4.95
N ASP A 47 -15.11 -4.90 3.64
CA ASP A 47 -14.79 -5.87 2.59
C ASP A 47 -13.27 -6.01 2.39
N ILE A 48 -12.46 -5.18 3.06
CA ILE A 48 -11.00 -5.20 2.98
C ILE A 48 -10.40 -5.81 4.24
N GLN A 49 -9.73 -6.96 4.08
CA GLN A 49 -8.90 -7.56 5.11
C GLN A 49 -7.41 -7.32 4.80
N VAL A 50 -6.77 -6.45 5.58
CA VAL A 50 -5.31 -6.23 5.50
C VAL A 50 -4.60 -7.30 6.32
N GLU A 51 -3.83 -8.17 5.67
CA GLU A 51 -3.21 -9.33 6.34
C GLU A 51 -1.90 -8.92 7.04
N GLY A 52 -0.95 -8.36 6.28
CA GLY A 52 0.39 -8.12 6.81
C GLY A 52 1.23 -7.13 5.99
N LEU A 53 2.25 -6.58 6.65
CA LEU A 53 3.27 -5.77 5.99
C LEU A 53 4.27 -6.71 5.30
N ILE A 54 4.38 -6.62 3.99
CA ILE A 54 5.31 -7.42 3.18
C ILE A 54 6.70 -6.78 3.21
N LYS A 55 6.77 -5.47 2.99
CA LYS A 55 8.04 -4.76 2.78
C LYS A 55 7.96 -3.30 3.18
N THR A 56 9.03 -2.79 3.75
CA THR A 56 9.25 -1.35 3.95
C THR A 56 10.43 -0.91 3.09
N LEU A 57 10.25 0.18 2.34
CA LEU A 57 11.31 0.85 1.60
C LEU A 57 11.49 2.24 2.17
N ASP A 58 12.71 2.58 2.57
CA ASP A 58 13.05 3.97 2.85
C ASP A 58 13.01 4.76 1.55
N LEU A 59 12.10 5.73 1.47
CA LEU A 59 12.10 6.72 0.40
C LEU A 59 13.23 7.70 0.73
N LYS A 60 14.45 7.32 0.37
CA LYS A 60 15.53 8.29 0.18
C LYS A 60 15.20 9.05 -1.11
N ASP A 61 15.49 10.35 -1.15
CA ASP A 61 15.41 11.25 -2.31
C ASP A 61 16.37 10.84 -3.45
N THR A 62 16.45 9.55 -3.78
CA THR A 62 17.05 9.07 -5.01
C THR A 62 16.05 9.32 -6.13
N TYR A 63 16.11 10.55 -6.64
CA TYR A 63 15.74 10.88 -8.01
C TYR A 63 16.53 9.92 -8.92
N TYR A 64 15.91 8.82 -9.31
CA TYR A 64 16.40 8.07 -10.45
C TYR A 64 15.90 8.85 -11.66
N GLU A 65 16.76 9.69 -12.23
CA GLU A 65 16.66 10.02 -13.65
C GLU A 65 16.57 8.68 -14.36
N CYS A 66 15.37 8.37 -14.85
CA CYS A 66 15.25 7.37 -15.87
C CYS A 66 16.01 7.97 -17.06
N GLU A 67 17.31 7.69 -17.16
CA GLU A 67 18.08 7.87 -18.39
C GLU A 67 17.53 6.86 -19.41
N GLY A 68 16.30 7.14 -19.85
CA GLY A 68 15.58 6.41 -20.86
C GLY A 68 16.04 6.87 -22.22
N CYS A 69 17.14 6.25 -22.66
CA CYS A 69 17.37 5.76 -24.03
C CYS A 69 17.16 6.74 -25.20
N THR A 70 18.25 7.08 -25.88
CA THR A 70 18.26 7.26 -27.34
C THR A 70 19.32 6.36 -27.95
#